data_AF-A0A2V1D1P7-F1
#
_entry.id   AF-A0A2V1D1P7-F1
#
_cell.length_a   1.000
_cell.length_b   1.000
_cell.length_c   1.000
_cell.angle_alpha   90.00
_cell.angle_beta   90.00
_cell.angle_gamma   90.00
#
_symmetry.space_group_name_H-M   'P 1'
#
loop_
_entity.id
_entity.type
_entity.pdbx_description
1 polymer ?
#
loop_
_entity_poly.entity_id
_entity_poly.type
_entity_poly.pdbx_seq_one_letter_code
_entity_poly.pdbx_strand_id
1 'polypeptide(L)'
;KAWFKRNKVSLFPHPAYSPDLAPIENVWAILKDRLEKRPKADLGVGPSINSITKFKKAIKEEWDLIPQQSIDNYILSMPRRYQAVIDAKG
;
A
#
# COMPACT_ATOMS: atom_id res chain seq x y z
N LYS A 1 -7.61 2.93 -21.20
CA LYS A 1 -8.98 3.27 -20.75
C LYS A 1 -10.06 2.28 -21.20
N ALA A 2 -10.00 1.72 -22.42
CA ALA A 2 -11.00 0.78 -22.91
C ALA A 2 -11.25 -0.44 -22.00
N TRP A 3 -10.19 -0.99 -21.37
CA TRP A 3 -10.33 -2.09 -20.41
C TRP A 3 -11.18 -1.71 -19.18
N PHE A 4 -10.94 -0.55 -18.55
CA PHE A 4 -11.72 -0.09 -17.40
C PHE A 4 -13.19 0.12 -17.75
N LYS A 5 -13.45 0.72 -18.94
CA LYS A 5 -14.81 0.90 -19.45
C LYS A 5 -15.53 -0.44 -19.67
N ARG A 6 -14.84 -1.43 -20.27
CA ARG A 6 -15.39 -2.79 -20.47
C ARG A 6 -15.70 -3.49 -19.15
N ASN A 7 -14.86 -3.30 -18.14
CA ASN A 7 -15.02 -3.94 -16.82
C ASN A 7 -15.86 -3.10 -15.84
N LYS A 8 -16.50 -2.02 -16.28
CA LYS A 8 -17.33 -1.12 -15.45
C LYS A 8 -16.59 -0.58 -14.21
N VAL A 9 -15.27 -0.38 -14.33
CA VAL A 9 -14.44 0.23 -13.29
C VAL A 9 -14.41 1.73 -13.52
N SER A 10 -14.97 2.50 -12.58
CA SER A 10 -14.84 3.95 -12.58
C SER A 10 -13.42 4.35 -12.21
N LEU A 11 -12.86 5.32 -12.92
CA LEU A 11 -11.52 5.84 -12.64
C LEU A 11 -11.64 7.13 -11.83
N PHE A 12 -10.94 7.16 -10.69
CA PHE A 12 -10.78 8.38 -9.92
C PHE A 12 -9.67 9.25 -10.53
N PRO A 13 -9.88 10.56 -10.73
CA PRO A 13 -8.84 11.46 -11.24
C PRO A 13 -7.80 11.71 -10.14
N HIS A 14 -6.67 11.01 -10.22
CA HIS A 14 -5.56 11.17 -9.28
C HIS A 14 -4.58 12.25 -9.77
N PRO A 15 -4.19 13.22 -8.93
CA PRO A 15 -3.19 14.22 -9.30
C PRO A 15 -1.81 13.59 -9.51
N ALA A 16 -1.05 14.12 -10.47
CA ALA A 16 0.32 13.67 -10.72
C ALA A 16 1.23 14.01 -9.53
N TYR A 17 2.21 13.16 -9.25
CA TYR A 17 3.20 13.33 -8.17
C TYR A 17 2.62 13.40 -6.74
N SER A 18 1.41 12.89 -6.51
CA SER A 18 0.78 12.85 -5.18
C SER A 18 0.66 11.42 -4.62
N PRO A 19 1.77 10.75 -4.26
CA PRO A 19 1.72 9.43 -3.63
C PRO A 19 1.03 9.49 -2.25
N ASP A 20 1.11 10.65 -1.58
CA ASP A 20 0.42 10.96 -0.33
C ASP A 20 -1.11 10.86 -0.44
N LEU A 21 -1.66 10.93 -1.65
CA LEU A 21 -3.08 10.74 -1.93
C LEU A 21 -3.41 9.32 -2.41
N ALA A 22 -2.43 8.44 -2.64
CA ALA A 22 -2.75 7.06 -3.01
C ALA A 22 -3.16 6.28 -1.75
N PRO A 23 -4.35 5.65 -1.69
CA PRO A 23 -4.79 4.93 -0.49
C PRO A 23 -3.85 3.79 -0.08
N ILE A 24 -3.19 3.16 -1.07
CA ILE A 24 -2.34 1.99 -0.86
C ILE A 24 -0.95 2.32 -0.28
N GLU A 25 -0.42 3.51 -0.51
CA GLU A 25 0.93 3.90 -0.06
C GLU A 25 1.05 3.84 1.47
N ASN A 26 -0.01 4.22 2.19
CA ASN A 26 -0.05 4.10 3.64
C ASN A 26 -0.04 2.65 4.12
N VAL A 27 -0.74 1.76 3.41
CA VAL A 27 -0.74 0.32 3.73
C VAL A 27 0.63 -0.29 3.44
N TRP A 28 1.30 0.14 2.38
CA TRP A 28 2.69 -0.24 2.12
C TRP A 28 3.67 0.27 3.17
N ALA A 29 3.46 1.47 3.72
CA ALA A 29 4.26 1.98 4.82
C ALA A 29 4.16 1.08 6.06
N ILE A 30 2.93 0.66 6.43
CA ILE A 30 2.72 -0.32 7.52
C ILE A 30 3.42 -1.63 7.21
N LEU A 31 3.23 -2.18 6.01
CA LEU A 31 3.83 -3.45 5.63
C LEU A 31 5.36 -3.40 5.73
N LYS A 32 5.99 -2.32 5.25
CA LYS A 32 7.45 -2.12 5.34
C LYS A 32 7.93 -2.06 6.79
N ASP A 33 7.28 -1.24 7.61
CA ASP A 33 7.61 -1.12 9.04
C ASP A 33 7.49 -2.46 9.78
N ARG A 34 6.47 -3.25 9.46
CA ARG A 34 6.30 -4.60 10.03
C ARG A 34 7.39 -5.56 9.56
N LEU A 35 7.73 -5.56 8.28
CA LEU A 35 8.81 -6.38 7.73
C LEU A 35 10.17 -6.03 8.33
N GLU A 36 10.47 -4.74 8.52
CA GLU A 36 11.71 -4.27 9.15
C GLU A 36 11.86 -4.74 10.61
N LYS A 37 10.75 -4.95 11.30
CA LYS A 37 10.71 -5.47 12.67
C LYS A 37 10.85 -7.00 12.75
N ARG A 38 10.71 -7.73 11.64
CA ARG A 38 10.91 -9.19 11.64
C ARG A 38 12.39 -9.55 11.75
N PRO A 39 12.72 -10.69 12.36
CA PRO A 39 14.08 -11.22 12.30
C PRO A 39 14.56 -11.36 10.85
N LYS A 40 15.77 -10.87 10.54
CA LYS A 40 16.35 -10.96 9.18
C LYS A 40 16.43 -12.40 8.63
N ALA A 41 16.55 -13.38 9.54
CA ALA A 41 16.55 -14.80 9.19
C ALA A 41 15.24 -15.26 8.52
N ASP A 42 14.11 -14.63 8.88
CA ASP A 42 12.77 -14.98 8.39
C ASP A 42 12.46 -14.33 7.04
N LEU A 43 13.08 -13.18 6.75
CA LEU A 43 12.91 -12.48 5.49
C LEU A 43 13.68 -13.15 4.34
N GLY A 44 14.74 -13.90 4.64
CA GLY A 44 15.68 -14.37 3.64
C GLY A 44 16.62 -13.26 3.15
N VAL A 45 17.89 -13.60 2.91
CA VAL A 45 18.91 -12.64 2.50
C VAL A 45 19.53 -13.09 1.17
N GLY A 46 19.69 -12.16 0.23
CA GLY A 46 20.32 -12.41 -1.07
C GLY A 46 19.39 -12.91 -2.18
N PRO A 47 19.91 -13.12 -3.40
CA PRO A 47 19.12 -13.34 -4.61
C PRO A 47 18.69 -14.80 -4.83
N SER A 48 18.92 -15.70 -3.87
CA SER A 48 18.59 -17.12 -4.06
C SER A 48 17.08 -17.34 -4.16
N ILE A 49 16.65 -18.39 -4.88
CA ILE A 49 15.24 -18.80 -4.98
C ILE A 49 14.64 -19.00 -3.58
N ASN A 50 15.40 -19.61 -2.67
CA ASN A 50 14.97 -19.83 -1.29
C ASN A 50 14.77 -18.51 -0.54
N SER A 51 15.70 -17.56 -0.69
CA SER A 51 15.62 -16.24 -0.08
C SER A 51 14.40 -15.46 -0.59
N ILE A 52 14.18 -15.45 -1.91
CA ILE A 52 12.99 -14.81 -2.52
C ILE A 52 11.70 -15.47 -2.03
N THR A 53 11.68 -16.80 -1.91
CA THR A 53 10.51 -17.54 -1.43
C THR A 53 10.19 -17.20 0.02
N LYS A 54 11.20 -17.12 0.89
CA LYS A 54 11.04 -16.67 2.28
C LYS A 54 10.50 -15.23 2.34
N PHE A 55 11.07 -14.33 1.55
CA PHE A 55 10.63 -12.93 1.54
C PHE A 55 9.18 -12.78 1.09
N LYS A 56 8.78 -13.48 0.01
CA LYS A 56 7.39 -13.51 -0.46
C LYS A 56 6.43 -14.08 0.60
N LYS A 57 6.86 -15.11 1.33
CA LYS A 57 6.08 -15.67 2.44
C LYS A 57 5.91 -14.65 3.56
N ALA A 58 6.99 -14.00 3.98
CA ALA A 58 6.95 -12.98 5.03
C ALA A 58 6.04 -11.80 4.68
N ILE A 59 6.07 -11.34 3.42
CA ILE A 59 5.15 -10.29 2.93
C ILE A 59 3.68 -10.71 3.09
N LYS A 60 3.33 -11.94 2.68
CA LYS A 60 1.94 -12.42 2.78
C LYS A 60 1.48 -12.53 4.23
N GLU A 61 2.32 -13.09 5.09
CA GLU A 61 2.01 -13.22 6.52
C GLU A 61 1.80 -11.85 7.18
N GLU A 62 2.68 -10.87 6.93
CA GLU A 62 2.48 -9.53 7.50
C GLU A 62 1.28 -8.81 6.91
N TRP A 63 0.99 -9.03 5.62
CA TRP A 63 -0.19 -8.48 4.97
C TRP A 63 -1.48 -9.00 5.61
N ASP A 64 -1.56 -10.31 5.85
CA ASP A 64 -2.73 -10.95 6.47
C ASP A 64 -2.97 -10.49 7.92
N LEU A 65 -1.91 -9.99 8.58
CA LEU A 65 -1.99 -9.42 9.92
C LEU A 65 -2.37 -7.93 9.95
N ILE A 66 -2.48 -7.25 8.81
CA ILE A 66 -2.98 -5.87 8.76
C ILE A 66 -4.50 -5.91 8.97
N PRO A 67 -5.04 -5.32 10.05
CA PRO A 67 -6.47 -5.32 10.27
C PRO A 67 -7.19 -4.57 9.15
N GLN A 68 -8.32 -5.12 8.69
CA GLN A 68 -9.17 -4.45 7.70
C GLN A 68 -9.56 -3.04 8.14
N GLN A 69 -9.83 -2.84 9.44
CA GLN A 69 -10.11 -1.53 10.02
C GLN A 69 -9.00 -0.51 9.77
N SER A 70 -7.73 -0.92 9.80
CA SER A 70 -6.61 -0.03 9.49
C SER A 70 -6.67 0.43 8.03
N ILE A 71 -6.98 -0.48 7.10
CA ILE A 71 -7.13 -0.18 5.68
C ILE A 71 -8.32 0.77 5.46
N ASP A 72 -9.46 0.46 6.08
CA ASP A 72 -10.69 1.26 6.00
C ASP A 72 -10.44 2.69 6.50
N ASN A 73 -9.73 2.86 7.61
CA ASN A 73 -9.37 4.18 8.14
C ASN A 73 -8.57 5.02 7.12
N TYR A 74 -7.65 4.42 6.36
CA TYR A 74 -6.92 5.15 5.31
C TYR A 74 -7.81 5.55 4.15
N ILE A 75 -8.72 4.68 3.72
CA ILE A 75 -9.69 4.97 2.67
C ILE A 75 -10.62 6.10 3.12
N LEU A 76 -11.18 6.00 4.33
CA LEU A 76 -12.08 7.00 4.88
C LEU A 76 -11.39 8.34 5.16
N SER A 77 -10.08 8.36 5.36
CA SER A 77 -9.30 9.60 5.51
C SER A 77 -9.06 10.35 4.20
N MET A 78 -9.32 9.74 3.04
CA MET A 78 -9.03 10.32 1.72
C MET A 78 -9.63 11.71 1.50
N PRO A 79 -10.93 11.97 1.81
CA PRO A 79 -11.51 13.30 1.60
C PRO A 79 -10.78 14.40 2.37
N ARG A 80 -10.38 14.12 3.63
CA ARG A 80 -9.62 15.06 4.45
C ARG A 80 -8.23 15.34 3.87
N ARG A 81 -7.55 14.33 3.35
CA ARG A 81 -6.23 14.49 2.70
C ARG A 81 -6.33 15.32 1.42
N TYR A 82 -7.35 15.06 0.59
CA TYR A 82 -7.61 15.90 -0.59
C TYR A 82 -7.87 17.36 -0.21
N GLN A 83 -8.67 17.60 0.83
CA GLN A 83 -8.90 18.97 1.30
C GLN A 83 -7.61 19.65 1.74
N ALA A 84 -6.75 18.95 2.48
CA ALA A 84 -5.47 19.50 2.91
C ALA A 84 -4.56 19.91 1.73
N VAL A 85 -4.54 19.13 0.65
CA VAL A 85 -3.82 19.45 -0.59
C VAL A 85 -4.41 20.70 -1.27
N ILE A 86 -5.73 20.81 -1.31
CA ILE A 86 -6.42 22.01 -1.84
C ILE A 86 -6.06 23.25 -1.02
N ASP A 87 -6.10 23.15 0.31
CA ASP A 87 -5.81 24.25 1.23
C ASP A 87 -4.33 24.69 1.14
N ALA A 88 -3.43 23.74 0.87
CA ALA A 88 -2.01 24.00 0.62
C ALA A 88 -1.73 24.63 -0.77
N LYS A 89 -2.74 24.73 -1.65
CA LYS A 89 -2.63 25.19 -3.04
C LYS A 89 -1.68 24.33 -3.89
N GLY A 90 -1.54 23.05 -3.56
CA GLY A 90 -0.62 22.14 -4.23
C GLY A 90 -0.49 20.82 -3.50
#